data_AF-A0A662AIC6-F1
#
_entry.id   AF-A0A662AIC6-F1
#
_cell.length_a   1.000
_cell.length_b   1.000
_cell.length_c   1.000
_cell.angle_alpha   90.00
_cell.angle_beta   90.00
_cell.angle_gamma   90.00
#
_symmetry.space_group_name_H-M   'P 1'
#
loop_
_entity.id
_entity.type
_entity.pdbx_description
1 polymer ?
#
loop_
_entity_poly.entity_id
_entity_poly.type
_entity_poly.pdbx_seq_one_letter_code
_entity_poly.pdbx_strand_id
1 'polypeptide(L)' 'MLDLQTKKEVKMNCTSCNKKLDTIKIKIKLAFSVDRFNENGTWENVPNSIGIPEETICEECFDKFTDIIAEVFNKE' A
#
# COMPACT_ATOMS: atom_id res chain seq x y z
N MET A 1 -35.16 7.15 -5.01
CA MET A 1 -34.57 6.04 -5.76
C MET A 1 -33.24 6.54 -6.33
N LEU A 2 -32.24 5.66 -6.35
CA LEU A 2 -30.79 5.86 -6.39
C LEU A 2 -30.26 6.99 -7.30
N ASP A 3 -29.22 7.69 -6.83
CA ASP A 3 -27.96 7.90 -7.58
C ASP A 3 -26.89 8.58 -6.69
N LEU A 4 -26.27 7.80 -5.82
CA LEU A 4 -24.97 8.13 -5.22
C LEU A 4 -23.91 7.32 -5.96
N GLN A 5 -23.72 7.63 -7.24
CA GLN A 5 -22.50 7.24 -7.94
C GLN A 5 -21.38 8.16 -7.44
N THR A 6 -20.72 7.76 -6.35
CA THR A 6 -19.41 8.31 -5.99
C THR A 6 -18.48 8.04 -7.16
N LYS A 7 -18.27 9.05 -8.01
CA LYS A 7 -17.24 9.02 -9.07
C LYS A 7 -15.93 8.63 -8.41
N LYS A 8 -15.50 7.39 -8.62
CA LYS A 8 -14.19 6.92 -8.19
C LYS A 8 -13.17 7.71 -9.01
N GLU A 9 -12.57 8.73 -8.40
CA GLU A 9 -11.56 9.55 -9.07
C GLU A 9 -10.48 8.63 -9.66
N VAL A 10 -10.34 8.68 -10.97
CA VAL A 10 -9.32 7.93 -11.66
C VAL A 10 -8.02 8.69 -11.44
N LYS A 11 -7.17 8.20 -10.54
CA LYS A 11 -5.80 8.72 -10.40
C LYS A 11 -5.09 8.55 -11.75
N MET A 12 -4.84 9.67 -12.42
CA MET A 12 -4.17 9.73 -13.72
C MET A 12 -2.65 9.83 -13.58
N ASN A 13 -2.14 10.03 -12.37
CA ASN A 13 -0.72 10.15 -12.08
C ASN A 13 -0.31 9.12 -11.02
N CYS A 14 0.91 8.61 -11.16
CA CYS A 14 1.58 7.77 -10.18
C CYS A 14 1.69 8.54 -8.87
N THR A 15 1.23 7.96 -7.76
CA THR A 15 1.29 8.61 -6.45
C THR A 15 2.72 8.72 -5.89
N SER A 16 3.64 7.89 -6.38
CA SER A 16 5.05 7.87 -5.93
C SER A 16 5.93 8.87 -6.68
N CYS A 17 5.84 8.93 -8.02
CA CYS A 17 6.74 9.74 -8.86
C CYS A 17 6.02 10.84 -9.67
N ASN A 18 4.71 10.99 -9.51
CA ASN A 18 3.85 11.93 -10.27
C ASN A 18 3.83 11.74 -11.80
N LYS A 19 4.48 10.69 -12.33
CA LYS A 19 4.42 10.33 -13.75
C LYS A 19 2.98 10.04 -14.17
N LYS A 20 2.58 10.52 -15.34
CA LYS A 20 1.26 10.25 -15.91
C LYS A 20 1.09 8.75 -16.23
N LEU A 21 -0.08 8.21 -15.92
CA LEU A 21 -0.45 6.79 -16.06
C LEU A 21 -1.32 6.61 -17.31
N ASP A 22 -0.67 6.61 -18.47
CA ASP A 22 -1.37 6.65 -19.76
C ASP A 22 -1.70 5.27 -20.34
N THR A 23 -0.96 4.23 -19.96
CA THR A 23 -1.08 2.89 -20.56
C THR A 23 -1.40 1.82 -19.52
N ILE A 24 -0.62 1.79 -18.43
CA ILE A 24 -0.76 0.82 -17.35
C ILE A 24 -0.77 1.59 -16.03
N LYS A 25 -1.64 1.16 -15.12
CA LYS A 25 -1.63 1.60 -13.72
C LYS A 25 -1.71 0.38 -12.81
N ILE A 26 -0.90 0.39 -11.77
CA ILE A 26 -0.85 -0.68 -10.78
C ILE A 26 -1.45 -0.15 -9.50
N LYS A 27 -2.40 -0.88 -8.93
CA LYS A 27 -3.03 -0.55 -7.65
C LYS A 27 -2.53 -1.50 -6.59
N ILE A 28 -1.94 -0.95 -5.53
CA ILE A 28 -1.39 -1.72 -4.42
C ILE A 28 -2.23 -1.44 -3.19
N LYS A 29 -2.55 -2.52 -2.46
CA LYS A 29 -3.14 -2.46 -1.12
C LYS A 29 -2.25 -3.26 -0.19
N LEU A 30 -1.68 -2.59 0.81
CA LEU A 30 -0.83 -3.24 1.80
C LEU A 30 -1.57 -3.24 3.13
N ALA A 31 -1.96 -4.40 3.62
CA ALA A 31 -2.50 -4.53 4.97
C ALA A 31 -1.33 -4.62 5.96
N PHE A 32 -1.37 -3.81 7.00
CA PHE A 32 -0.42 -3.90 8.11
C PHE A 32 -1.13 -3.84 9.45
N SER A 33 -0.51 -4.47 10.45
CA SER A 33 -0.85 -4.37 11.86
C SER A 33 0.45 -4.21 12.65
N VAL A 34 0.39 -3.46 13.74
CA VAL A 34 1.55 -3.29 14.62
C VAL A 34 1.26 -4.00 15.92
N ASP A 35 2.16 -4.89 16.31
CA ASP A 35 2.15 -5.52 17.61
C ASP A 35 3.29 -4.94 18.45
N ARG A 36 3.04 -4.71 19.73
CA ARG A 36 4.05 -4.27 20.70
C ARG A 36 4.36 -5.40 21.66
N PHE A 37 5.63 -5.54 22.01
CA PHE A 37 6.05 -6.45 23.08
C PHE A 37 5.91 -5.73 24.42
N ASN A 38 5.04 -6.23 25.29
CA ASN A 38 4.73 -5.58 26.57
C ASN A 38 5.64 -6.08 27.71
N GLU A 39 5.59 -5.38 28.84
CA GLU A 39 6.39 -5.69 30.05
C GLU A 39 6.06 -7.08 30.64
N ASN A 40 4.88 -7.63 30.31
CA ASN A 40 4.45 -8.95 30.73
C ASN A 40 4.99 -10.08 29.82
N GLY A 41 5.84 -9.74 28.84
CA GLY A 41 6.47 -10.71 27.94
C GLY A 41 5.52 -11.26 26.87
N THR A 42 4.47 -10.52 26.52
CA THR A 42 3.49 -10.92 25.50
C THR A 42 3.43 -9.92 24.35
N TRP A 43 3.20 -10.41 23.14
CA TRP A 43 2.88 -9.57 21.99
C TRP A 43 1.40 -9.19 22.06
N GLU A 44 1.13 -7.89 22.01
CA GLU A 44 -0.22 -7.36 21.98
C GLU A 44 -0.39 -6.40 20.81
N ASN A 45 -1.53 -6.51 20.13
CA ASN A 45 -1.84 -5.63 19.03
C ASN A 45 -2.03 -4.19 19.52
N VAL A 46 -1.40 -3.23 18.84
CA VAL A 46 -1.58 -1.81 19.12
C VAL A 46 -2.93 -1.37 18.54
N PRO A 47 -3.88 -0.90 19.36
CA PRO A 47 -5.18 -0.45 18.87
C PRO A 47 -5.03 0.65 17.81
N ASN A 48 -5.88 0.63 16.79
CA ASN A 48 -5.87 1.60 15.67
C ASN A 48 -4.57 1.64 14.85
N SER A 49 -3.67 0.67 15.01
CA SER A 49 -2.47 0.54 14.18
C SER A 49 -2.72 -0.25 12.88
N ILE A 50 -3.96 -0.68 12.65
CA ILE A 50 -4.33 -1.45 11.47
C ILE A 50 -4.66 -0.48 10.34
N GLY A 51 -3.95 -0.63 9.22
CA GLY A 51 -4.14 0.19 8.04
C GLY A 51 -4.11 -0.64 6.77
N ILE A 52 -4.86 -0.19 5.76
CA ILE A 52 -4.78 -0.71 4.40
C ILE A 52 -4.61 0.47 3.43
N PRO A 53 -3.43 1.12 3.40
CA PRO A 53 -3.12 2.14 2.40
C PRO A 53 -3.36 1.60 0.99
N GLU A 54 -3.98 2.42 0.15
CA GLU A 54 -4.23 2.14 -1.26
C GLU A 54 -3.46 3.14 -2.12
N GLU A 55 -2.48 2.65 -2.86
CA GLU A 55 -1.66 3.45 -3.76
C GLU A 55 -1.91 3.07 -5.22
N THR A 56 -1.73 4.04 -6.11
CA THR A 56 -1.80 3.81 -7.56
C THR A 56 -0.52 4.31 -8.19
N ILE A 57 0.31 3.39 -8.66
CA ILE A 57 1.66 3.67 -9.12
C ILE A 57 1.87 3.17 -10.56
N CYS A 58 2.94 3.66 -11.19
CA CYS A 58 3.40 3.16 -12.48
C CYS A 58 4.22 1.87 -12.32
N GLU A 59 4.42 1.15 -13.44
CA GLU A 59 5.22 -0.08 -13.52
C GLU A 59 6.63 0.09 -12.93
N GLU A 60 7.39 1.11 -13.34
CA GLU A 60 8.74 1.37 -12.81
C GLU A 60 8.80 1.55 -11.28
N CYS A 61 7.75 2.11 -10.67
CA CYS A 61 7.68 2.28 -9.22
C CYS A 61 7.28 0.97 -8.53
N PHE A 62 6.51 0.12 -9.21
CA PHE A 62 6.17 -1.21 -8.72
C PHE A 62 7.38 -2.13 -8.75
N ASP A 63 8.15 -2.14 -9.82
CA ASP A 63 9.35 -2.97 -9.93
C ASP A 63 10.35 -2.65 -8.82
N LYS A 64 10.62 -1.35 -8.59
CA LYS A 64 11.45 -0.89 -7.47
C LYS A 64 10.91 -1.36 -6.11
N PHE A 65 9.60 -1.30 -5.92
CA PHE A 65 8.97 -1.75 -4.69
C PHE A 65 9.14 -3.28 -4.51
N THR A 66 8.94 -4.06 -5.57
CA THR A 66 9.11 -5.52 -5.52
C THR A 66 10.57 -5.93 -5.34
N ASP A 67 11.52 -5.21 -5.93
CA ASP A 67 12.96 -5.45 -5.75
C ASP A 67 13.38 -5.24 -4.30
N ILE A 68 12.93 -4.15 -3.68
CA ILE A 68 13.19 -3.87 -2.25
C ILE A 68 12.60 -4.98 -1.37
N ILE A 69 11.37 -5.41 -1.65
CA ILE A 69 10.74 -6.53 -0.94
C ILE A 69 11.57 -7.79 -1.12
N ALA A 70 11.91 -8.16 -2.34
CA ALA A 70 12.69 -9.36 -2.62
C ALA A 70 14.04 -9.33 -1.92
N GLU A 71 14.72 -8.19 -1.87
CA GLU A 71 15.99 -8.05 -1.15
C GLU A 71 15.83 -8.27 0.36
N VAL A 72 14.78 -7.72 0.97
CA VAL A 72 14.51 -7.88 2.41
C VAL A 72 14.18 -9.33 2.76
N PHE A 73 13.35 -10.00 1.94
CA PHE A 73 12.89 -11.36 2.23
C PHE A 73 13.90 -12.46 1.84
N ASN A 74 14.83 -12.20 0.92
CA ASN A 74 15.86 -13.19 0.53
C ASN A 74 17.16 -13.09 1.36
N LYS A 75 17.20 -12.23 2.38
CA LYS A 75 18.35 -12.07 3.29
C LYS A 75 18.33 -13.01 4.51
N GLU A 76 17.45 -14.02 4.50
CA GLU A 76 17.41 -15.09 5.51
C GLU A 76 18.39 -16.24 5.20
#